data_AF-A0A1A3T928-F1
#
_entry.id   AF-A0A1A3T928-F1
#
_cell.length_a   1.000
_cell.length_b   1.000
_cell.length_c   1.000
_cell.angle_alpha   90.00
_cell.angle_beta   90.00
_cell.angle_gamma   90.00
#
_symmetry.space_group_name_H-M   'P 1'
#
loop_
_entity.id
_entity.type
_entity.pdbx_description
1 polymer ?
#
loop_
_entity_poly.entity_id
_entity_poly.type
_entity_poly.pdbx_seq_one_letter_code
_entity_poly.pdbx_strand_id
1 'polypeptide(L)'
;MHDRRFEFHFTTQYQLAGLPFGVRPSTCEVRVGAGRLTARFGPWQVQTALDNIADVSITGPYAFIKTAGPGHLSFADRGLTFATNGDRGVCLVMVEPIRGIDPFGLLRHPNLTLTVADCDGLADIVRDR
;
A
#
# COMPACT_ATOMS: atom_id res chain seq x y z
N MET A 1 -12.26 -18.73 2.79
CA MET A 1 -11.16 -17.87 2.29
C MET A 1 -10.00 -17.97 3.25
N HIS A 2 -8.83 -18.36 2.77
CA HIS A 2 -7.61 -18.47 3.59
C HIS A 2 -7.04 -17.07 3.85
N ASP A 3 -6.58 -16.81 5.08
CA ASP A 3 -5.85 -15.58 5.41
C ASP A 3 -4.45 -15.68 4.80
N ARG A 4 -4.09 -14.74 3.92
CA ARG A 4 -2.79 -14.69 3.25
C ARG A 4 -2.08 -13.41 3.62
N ARG A 5 -0.81 -13.54 4.01
CA ARG A 5 0.07 -12.43 4.35
C ARG A 5 1.10 -12.21 3.26
N PHE A 6 1.32 -10.93 2.94
CA PHE A 6 2.31 -10.45 2.00
C PHE A 6 3.26 -9.48 2.72
N GLU A 7 4.55 -9.69 2.54
CA GLU A 7 5.59 -8.81 3.07
C GLU A 7 5.91 -7.71 2.07
N PHE A 8 6.33 -6.55 2.59
CA PHE A 8 6.81 -5.45 1.75
C PHE A 8 8.21 -5.74 1.21
N HIS A 9 8.48 -5.36 -0.04
CA HIS A 9 9.79 -5.52 -0.65
C HIS A 9 10.65 -4.29 -0.38
N PHE A 10 11.53 -4.40 0.62
CA PHE A 10 12.44 -3.33 1.03
C PHE A 10 13.72 -3.31 0.19
N THR A 11 13.97 -2.18 -0.45
CA THR A 11 15.30 -1.83 -0.97
C THR A 11 16.05 -0.98 0.04
N THR A 12 17.39 -1.09 0.08
CA THR A 12 18.24 -0.47 1.11
C THR A 12 17.97 1.02 1.30
N GLN A 13 17.80 1.77 0.21
CA GLN A 13 17.53 3.21 0.25
C GLN A 13 16.21 3.58 0.95
N TYR A 14 15.11 2.85 0.68
CA TYR A 14 13.82 3.10 1.35
C TYR A 14 13.83 2.60 2.78
N GLN A 15 14.55 1.50 3.06
CA GLN A 15 14.69 1.01 4.42
C GLN A 15 15.35 2.06 5.32
N LEU A 16 16.47 2.65 4.87
CA LEU A 16 17.15 3.72 5.59
C LEU A 16 16.26 4.96 5.76
N ALA A 17 15.56 5.37 4.70
CA ALA A 17 14.64 6.52 4.74
C ALA A 17 13.42 6.29 5.65
N GLY A 18 12.96 5.04 5.79
CA GLY A 18 11.80 4.67 6.60
C GLY A 18 12.06 4.56 8.10
N LEU A 19 13.32 4.35 8.53
CA LEU A 19 13.67 4.15 9.93
C LEU A 19 13.21 5.27 10.88
N PRO A 20 13.37 6.57 10.56
CA PRO A 20 12.90 7.67 11.42
C PRO A 20 11.39 7.67 11.64
N PHE A 21 10.64 7.04 10.73
CA PHE A 21 9.18 6.97 10.75
C PHE A 21 8.66 5.62 11.27
N GLY A 22 9.54 4.76 11.78
CA GLY A 22 9.17 3.43 12.27
C GLY A 22 8.75 2.44 11.19
N VAL A 23 9.05 2.74 9.91
CA VAL A 23 8.78 1.88 8.76
C VAL A 23 9.93 0.89 8.61
N ARG A 24 9.68 -0.36 8.99
CA ARG A 24 10.64 -1.48 8.95
C ARG A 24 9.93 -2.79 8.61
N PRO A 25 10.65 -3.85 8.19
CA PRO A 25 10.02 -5.12 7.82
C PRO A 25 9.09 -5.69 8.90
N SER A 26 9.42 -5.55 10.18
CA SER A 26 8.58 -6.05 11.28
C SER A 26 7.30 -5.24 11.52
N THR A 27 7.24 -3.99 11.07
CA THR A 27 6.08 -3.10 11.25
C THR A 27 5.23 -2.98 9.99
N CYS A 28 5.68 -3.55 8.86
CA CYS A 28 4.99 -3.44 7.58
C CYS A 28 4.50 -4.80 7.09
N GLU A 29 3.21 -4.91 6.80
CA GLU A 29 2.61 -6.14 6.28
C GLU A 29 1.30 -5.83 5.55
N VAL A 30 0.93 -6.69 4.60
CA VAL A 30 -0.40 -6.71 4.00
C VAL A 30 -1.02 -8.06 4.32
N ARG A 31 -2.26 -8.06 4.81
CA ARG A 31 -3.04 -9.25 5.09
C ARG A 31 -4.33 -9.20 4.30
N VAL A 32 -4.67 -10.31 3.65
CA VAL A 32 -5.92 -10.50 2.91
C VAL A 32 -6.62 -11.71 3.49
N GLY A 33 -7.79 -11.50 4.09
CA GLY A 33 -8.53 -12.54 4.78
C GLY A 33 -9.90 -12.05 5.22
N ALA A 34 -10.85 -12.98 5.38
CA ALA A 34 -12.21 -12.69 5.83
C ALA A 34 -12.91 -11.56 5.03
N GLY A 35 -12.70 -11.51 3.71
CA GLY A 35 -13.29 -10.50 2.83
C GLY A 35 -12.68 -9.09 2.97
N ARG A 36 -11.53 -8.96 3.64
CA ARG A 36 -10.88 -7.67 3.91
C ARG A 36 -9.40 -7.69 3.55
N LEU A 37 -8.91 -6.52 3.14
CA LEU A 37 -7.49 -6.21 3.00
C LEU A 37 -7.08 -5.26 4.12
N THR A 38 -6.03 -5.61 4.86
CA THR A 38 -5.42 -4.76 5.89
C THR A 38 -3.96 -4.53 5.53
N ALA A 39 -3.58 -3.28 5.31
CA ALA A 39 -2.21 -2.88 5.02
C ALA A 39 -1.68 -2.06 6.20
N ARG A 40 -0.65 -2.56 6.87
CA ARG A 40 0.08 -1.86 7.93
C ARG A 40 1.41 -1.36 7.40
N PHE A 41 1.74 -0.12 7.73
CA PHE A 41 2.96 0.54 7.29
C PHE A 41 3.51 1.40 8.42
N GLY A 42 4.41 0.84 9.24
CA GLY A 42 4.90 1.52 10.43
C GLY A 42 3.73 1.85 11.39
N PRO A 43 3.54 3.13 11.78
CA PRO A 43 2.44 3.56 12.65
C PRO A 43 1.09 3.66 11.92
N TRP A 44 1.06 3.61 10.59
CA TRP A 44 -0.15 3.75 9.80
C TRP A 44 -0.78 2.40 9.47
N GLN A 45 -2.11 2.38 9.39
CA GLN A 45 -2.87 1.21 9.01
C GLN A 45 -4.07 1.61 8.15
N VAL A 46 -4.26 0.86 7.06
CA VAL A 46 -5.43 0.95 6.20
C VAL A 46 -6.17 -0.37 6.27
N GLN A 47 -7.50 -0.30 6.36
CA GLN A 47 -8.37 -1.46 6.21
C GLN A 47 -9.45 -1.14 5.20
N THR A 48 -9.69 -2.06 4.26
CA THR A 48 -10.77 -1.94 3.27
C THR A 48 -11.40 -3.30 3.00
N ALA A 49 -12.68 -3.32 2.63
CA ALA A 49 -13.34 -4.53 2.16
C ALA A 49 -12.82 -4.87 0.76
N LEU A 50 -12.71 -6.16 0.43
CA LEU A 50 -12.31 -6.56 -0.92
C LEU A 50 -13.33 -6.09 -1.98
N ASP A 51 -14.62 -6.09 -1.65
CA ASP A 51 -15.69 -5.59 -2.52
C ASP A 51 -15.60 -4.08 -2.79
N ASN A 52 -14.91 -3.34 -1.92
CA ASN A 52 -14.64 -1.92 -2.13
C ASN A 52 -13.49 -1.66 -3.10
N ILE A 53 -12.80 -2.70 -3.58
CA ILE A 53 -11.76 -2.57 -4.59
C ILE A 53 -12.44 -2.64 -5.95
N ALA A 54 -12.36 -1.56 -6.73
CA ALA A 54 -12.89 -1.46 -8.08
C ALA A 54 -11.95 -2.14 -9.09
N ASP A 55 -10.64 -1.91 -8.96
CA ASP A 55 -9.65 -2.44 -9.88
C ASP A 55 -8.32 -2.74 -9.17
N VAL A 56 -7.56 -3.68 -9.74
CA VAL A 56 -6.22 -4.05 -9.27
C VAL A 56 -5.24 -4.18 -10.44
N SER A 57 -4.22 -3.34 -10.39
CA SER A 57 -3.21 -3.22 -11.43
C SER A 57 -1.82 -3.33 -10.83
N ILE A 58 -0.91 -4.02 -11.50
CA ILE A 58 0.49 -4.05 -11.09
C ILE A 58 1.23 -2.95 -11.86
N THR A 59 1.90 -2.08 -11.13
CA THR A 59 2.48 -0.83 -11.64
C THR A 59 3.96 -0.71 -11.25
N GLY A 60 4.71 0.06 -12.03
CA GLY A 60 6.15 0.26 -11.88
C GLY A 60 6.84 0.33 -13.25
N PRO A 61 8.12 0.70 -13.31
CA PRO A 61 8.95 1.20 -12.21
C PRO A 61 8.62 2.65 -11.81
N TYR A 62 8.75 2.96 -10.53
CA TYR A 62 8.61 4.29 -9.95
C TYR A 62 9.98 4.95 -9.76
N ALA A 63 10.10 6.23 -10.11
CA ALA A 63 11.28 7.00 -9.76
C ALA A 63 11.33 7.24 -8.23
N PHE A 64 12.51 7.04 -7.60
CA PHE A 64 12.73 7.28 -6.17
C PHE A 64 12.30 8.68 -5.71
N ILE A 65 12.59 9.70 -6.52
CA ILE A 65 12.16 11.09 -6.29
C ILE A 65 10.63 11.22 -6.19
N LYS A 66 9.87 10.39 -6.90
CA LYS A 66 8.40 10.41 -6.88
C LYS A 66 7.79 9.67 -5.68
N THR A 67 8.59 8.90 -4.93
CA THR A 67 8.08 7.95 -3.91
C THR A 67 8.71 8.09 -2.53
N ALA A 68 9.89 8.72 -2.40
CA ALA A 68 10.64 8.83 -1.13
C ALA A 68 10.89 10.26 -0.63
N GLY A 69 10.38 11.30 -1.32
CA GLY A 69 10.53 12.69 -0.90
C GLY A 69 9.59 13.07 0.26
N PRO A 70 9.94 14.05 1.13
CA PRO A 70 9.13 14.53 2.28
C PRO A 70 7.86 15.30 1.87
N GLY A 71 7.36 15.05 0.67
CA GLY A 71 6.26 15.77 0.05
C GLY A 71 6.03 15.20 -1.34
N HIS A 72 5.55 13.97 -1.42
CA HIS A 72 4.67 13.62 -2.53
C HIS A 72 3.56 12.68 -2.05
N LEU A 73 2.66 13.27 -1.27
CA LEU A 73 1.25 13.15 -1.62
C LEU A 73 1.15 13.44 -3.12
N SER A 74 0.71 12.48 -3.93
CA SER A 74 0.05 12.87 -5.17
C SER A 74 -1.20 13.65 -4.76
N PHE A 75 -1.03 14.96 -4.52
CA PHE A 75 -2.11 15.86 -4.13
C PHE A 75 -3.11 16.04 -5.27
N ALA A 76 -2.67 15.82 -6.52
CA ALA A 76 -3.52 15.80 -7.70
C ALA A 76 -4.46 14.58 -7.74
N ASP A 77 -3.96 13.39 -7.36
CA ASP A 77 -4.74 12.13 -7.44
C ASP A 77 -5.27 11.64 -6.10
N ARG A 78 -4.95 12.34 -5.00
CA ARG A 78 -5.24 11.95 -3.61
C ARG A 78 -4.78 10.52 -3.27
N GLY A 79 -3.82 9.97 -4.00
CA GLY A 79 -3.43 8.57 -3.85
C GLY A 79 -2.64 8.28 -2.58
N LEU A 80 -2.90 7.12 -1.95
CA LEU A 80 -2.13 6.64 -0.82
C LEU A 80 -1.08 5.64 -1.29
N THR A 81 0.19 5.84 -0.93
CA THR A 81 1.29 4.96 -1.36
C THR A 81 2.09 4.48 -0.15
N PHE A 82 2.20 3.16 -0.01
CA PHE A 82 3.12 2.49 0.91
C PHE A 82 4.27 1.88 0.09
N ALA A 83 5.31 2.70 -0.09
CA ALA A 83 6.48 2.38 -0.90
C ALA A 83 7.69 2.02 -0.05
N THR A 84 8.28 0.86 -0.35
CA THR A 84 9.55 0.34 0.23
C THR A 84 10.55 -0.04 -0.86
N ASN A 85 10.14 0.09 -2.12
CA ASN A 85 10.99 0.05 -3.31
C ASN A 85 10.40 0.94 -4.41
N GLY A 86 11.18 1.14 -5.46
CA GLY A 86 10.77 1.83 -6.69
C GLY A 86 10.57 0.90 -7.87
N ASP A 87 10.69 -0.42 -7.72
CA ASP A 87 10.72 -1.36 -8.85
C ASP A 87 9.31 -1.73 -9.31
N ARG A 88 8.45 -2.13 -8.37
CA ARG A 88 7.11 -2.63 -8.66
C ARG A 88 6.21 -2.55 -7.43
N GLY A 89 4.91 -2.37 -7.65
CA GLY A 89 3.88 -2.41 -6.62
C GLY A 89 2.50 -2.67 -7.19
N VAL A 90 1.58 -3.05 -6.32
CA VAL A 90 0.17 -3.26 -6.64
C VAL A 90 -0.59 -1.97 -6.35
N CYS A 91 -1.22 -1.39 -7.37
CA CYS A 91 -2.15 -0.28 -7.24
C CYS A 91 -3.58 -0.82 -7.20
N LEU A 92 -4.29 -0.45 -6.13
CA LEU A 92 -5.70 -0.77 -5.90
C LEU A 92 -6.52 0.50 -6.08
N VAL A 93 -7.53 0.44 -6.93
CA VAL A 93 -8.51 1.52 -7.08
C VAL A 93 -9.72 1.18 -6.23
N MET A 94 -10.21 2.16 -5.45
CA MET A 94 -11.33 1.97 -4.53
C MET A 94 -12.63 2.47 -5.16
N VAL A 95 -13.74 1.76 -4.92
CA VAL A 95 -15.09 2.23 -5.22
C VAL A 95 -15.41 3.43 -4.32
N GLU A 96 -15.24 3.27 -3.01
CA GLU A 96 -15.33 4.33 -2.02
C GLU A 96 -13.94 4.72 -1.48
N PRO A 97 -13.60 6.02 -1.46
CA PRO A 97 -12.31 6.48 -0.95
C PRO A 97 -12.05 6.07 0.50
N ILE A 98 -10.87 5.49 0.74
CA ILE A 98 -10.44 4.98 2.05
C ILE A 98 -9.69 6.05 2.85
N ARG A 99 -9.63 5.89 4.17
CA ARG A 99 -8.78 6.69 5.07
C ARG A 99 -7.53 5.88 5.43
N GLY A 100 -6.39 6.53 5.70
CA GLY A 100 -5.18 5.75 5.95
C GLY A 100 -4.03 6.42 6.70
N ILE A 101 -3.83 7.73 6.55
CA ILE A 101 -2.63 8.38 7.13
C ILE A 101 -2.94 9.52 8.10
N ASP A 102 -4.16 10.04 8.05
CA ASP A 102 -4.55 11.20 8.84
C ASP A 102 -5.28 10.77 10.12
N PRO A 103 -4.78 11.14 11.33
CA PRO A 103 -5.41 10.78 12.60
C PRO A 103 -6.81 11.37 12.76
N PHE A 104 -7.15 12.44 12.03
CA PHE A 104 -8.48 13.06 12.03
C PHE A 104 -9.40 12.48 10.93
N GLY A 105 -8.87 11.61 10.06
CA GLY A 105 -9.60 10.99 8.96
C GLY A 105 -10.12 11.96 7.89
N LEU A 106 -9.51 13.13 7.76
CA LEU A 106 -9.89 14.19 6.81
C LEU A 106 -9.45 13.84 5.39
N LEU A 107 -8.30 13.17 5.25
CA LEU A 107 -7.77 12.75 3.96
C LEU A 107 -8.42 11.42 3.52
N ARG A 108 -8.98 11.45 2.31
CA ARG A 108 -9.57 10.30 1.65
C ARG A 108 -8.80 9.99 0.37
N HIS A 109 -8.53 8.71 0.17
CA HIS A 109 -7.69 8.22 -0.89
C HIS A 109 -8.49 7.30 -1.81
N PRO A 110 -8.66 7.64 -3.10
CA PRO A 110 -9.37 6.79 -4.04
C PRO A 110 -8.52 5.62 -4.53
N ASN A 111 -7.22 5.62 -4.26
CA ASN A 111 -6.32 4.52 -4.62
C ASN A 111 -5.29 4.25 -3.52
N LEU A 112 -4.81 3.01 -3.48
CA LEU A 112 -3.80 2.51 -2.56
C LEU A 112 -2.73 1.74 -3.32
N THR A 113 -1.48 2.19 -3.26
CA THR A 113 -0.33 1.50 -3.82
C THR A 113 0.46 0.77 -2.74
N LEU A 114 0.74 -0.52 -2.95
CA LEU A 114 1.43 -1.42 -2.03
C LEU A 114 2.62 -2.09 -2.72
N THR A 115 3.82 -1.86 -2.21
CA THR A 115 5.06 -2.41 -2.78
C THR A 115 5.44 -3.75 -2.11
N VAL A 116 4.61 -4.77 -2.31
CA VAL A 116 4.82 -6.11 -1.73
C VAL A 116 5.80 -6.96 -2.53
N ALA A 117 6.43 -7.94 -1.87
CA ALA A 117 7.37 -8.88 -2.49
C ALA A 117 6.70 -9.80 -3.52
N ASP A 118 5.48 -10.26 -3.24
CA ASP A 118 4.68 -11.07 -4.16
C ASP A 118 3.51 -10.22 -4.71
N CYS A 119 3.82 -9.39 -5.71
CA CYS A 119 2.82 -8.51 -6.35
C CYS A 119 1.76 -9.29 -7.13
N ASP A 120 2.18 -10.35 -7.85
CA ASP A 120 1.26 -11.17 -8.64
C ASP A 120 0.30 -11.92 -7.72
N GLY A 121 0.81 -12.57 -6.66
CA GLY A 121 -0.04 -13.27 -5.70
C GLY A 121 -1.01 -12.36 -4.93
N LEU A 122 -0.63 -11.10 -4.67
CA LEU A 122 -1.56 -10.11 -4.09
C LEU A 122 -2.60 -9.65 -5.11
N ALA A 123 -2.22 -9.44 -6.37
CA ALA A 123 -3.17 -9.06 -7.41
C ALA A 123 -4.18 -10.18 -7.67
N ASP A 124 -3.72 -11.43 -7.72
CA ASP A 124 -4.57 -12.59 -8.00
C ASP A 124 -5.57 -12.85 -6.88
N ILE A 125 -5.14 -12.83 -5.61
CA ILE A 125 -6.08 -13.02 -4.49
C ILE A 125 -7.13 -11.90 -4.40
N VAL A 126 -6.77 -10.69 -4.84
CA VAL A 126 -7.73 -9.59 -4.94
C VAL A 126 -8.67 -9.81 -6.11
N ARG A 127 -8.21 -10.28 -7.27
CA ARG A 127 -9.07 -10.56 -8.44
C ARG A 127 -10.05 -11.70 -8.18
N ASP A 128 -9.62 -12.73 -7.46
CA ASP A 128 -10.40 -13.93 -7.15
C ASP A 128 -11.35 -13.74 -5.93
N ARG A 129 -11.63 -12.49 -5.54
CA ARG A 129 -12.45 -12.12 -4.38
C ARG A 129 -13.93 -12.50 -4.51
#